data_AF-X1IHU3-F1
#
_entry.id   AF-X1IHU3-F1
#
_cell.length_a   1.000
_cell.length_b   1.000
_cell.length_c   1.000
_cell.angle_alpha   90.00
_cell.angle_beta   90.00
_cell.angle_gamma   90.00
#
_symmetry.space_group_name_H-M   'P 1'
#
loop_
_entity.id
_entity.type
_entity.pdbx_description
1 polymer ?
#
loop_
_entity_poly.entity_id
_entity_poly.type
_entity_poly.pdbx_seq_one_letter_code
_entity_poly.pdbx_strand_id
1 'polypeptide(L)'
;TDYWVANSKIINEPKIWDIISKKGLKSIILGIPPTYPVKPLNGCLVSGFIAPDTLSKFTYPPELKKEISENVGDYILDVKFRTNAKEQLLIDLYQMTKIHFNTVKYLIKTKEWNYCHFVIIGLDRLHHAFWKYYDKSHHKYEPGNMFESAIKNFYKFLDKQVGEILELIDEKNTTIMIVSDHGAKAMKGCLCVNMALEKLGLLKFKNKPKPRTRLEDAEIDWGKTYAWGWGGYYARIFLNVKGREPNGIIK
;
A
#
# COMPACT_ATOMS: atom_id res chain seq x y z
N THR A 1 -12.97 -10.24 -15.51
CA THR A 1 -11.53 -9.91 -15.54
C THR A 1 -11.00 -10.04 -14.14
N ASP A 2 -10.21 -11.08 -13.89
CA ASP A 2 -9.62 -11.32 -12.57
C ASP A 2 -8.76 -10.13 -12.15
N TYR A 3 -8.89 -9.77 -10.88
CA TYR A 3 -8.23 -8.64 -10.25
C TYR A 3 -6.72 -8.76 -10.39
N TRP A 4 -6.11 -7.90 -11.19
CA TRP A 4 -4.66 -7.89 -11.32
C TRP A 4 -4.04 -6.87 -10.37
N VAL A 5 -3.81 -7.29 -9.12
CA VAL A 5 -2.87 -6.59 -8.24
C VAL A 5 -1.47 -7.02 -8.65
N ALA A 6 -0.65 -6.04 -9.04
CA ALA A 6 0.77 -6.26 -9.33
C ALA A 6 1.43 -6.94 -8.13
N ASN A 7 2.10 -8.07 -8.36
CA ASN A 7 2.79 -8.84 -7.33
C ASN A 7 4.26 -9.09 -7.72
N SER A 8 5.06 -9.71 -6.86
CA SER A 8 6.49 -9.87 -7.10
C SER A 8 6.84 -10.75 -8.32
N LYS A 9 5.89 -11.54 -8.85
CA LYS A 9 6.10 -12.43 -10.01
C LYS A 9 6.23 -11.66 -11.32
N ILE A 10 5.63 -10.48 -11.40
CA ILE A 10 5.61 -9.67 -12.63
C ILE A 10 6.80 -8.71 -12.73
N ILE A 11 7.59 -8.58 -11.65
CA ILE A 11 8.82 -7.79 -11.64
C ILE A 11 9.98 -8.69 -12.10
N ASN A 12 10.36 -8.52 -13.37
CA ASN A 12 11.45 -9.25 -14.01
C ASN A 12 12.83 -8.66 -13.71
N GLU A 13 12.90 -7.36 -13.43
CA GLU A 13 14.18 -6.70 -13.14
C GLU A 13 14.73 -7.07 -11.76
N PRO A 14 16.07 -7.13 -11.61
CA PRO A 14 16.73 -7.27 -10.32
C PRO A 14 16.40 -6.10 -9.39
N LYS A 15 16.04 -6.41 -8.15
CA LYS A 15 15.85 -5.41 -7.09
C LYS A 15 17.21 -5.12 -6.45
N ILE A 16 17.29 -4.02 -5.70
CA ILE A 16 18.52 -3.62 -5.01
C ILE A 16 19.06 -4.78 -4.14
N TRP A 17 18.20 -5.45 -3.36
CA TRP A 17 18.61 -6.58 -2.52
C TRP A 17 18.99 -7.85 -3.28
N ASP A 18 18.52 -8.04 -4.52
CA ASP A 18 18.98 -9.15 -5.36
C ASP A 18 20.44 -8.93 -5.79
N ILE A 19 20.79 -7.68 -6.14
CA ILE A 19 22.16 -7.29 -6.50
C ILE A 19 23.10 -7.41 -5.30
N ILE A 20 22.63 -6.98 -4.12
CA ILE A 20 23.39 -7.09 -2.86
C ILE A 20 23.63 -8.55 -2.49
N SER A 21 22.59 -9.40 -2.61
CA SER A 21 22.72 -10.85 -2.35
C SER A 21 23.74 -11.51 -3.27
N LYS A 22 23.77 -11.14 -4.56
CA LYS A 22 24.77 -11.65 -5.53
C LYS A 22 26.21 -11.30 -5.16
N LYS A 23 26.43 -10.24 -4.38
CA LYS A 23 27.74 -9.84 -3.86
C LYS A 23 28.10 -10.51 -2.53
N GLY A 24 27.28 -11.46 -2.05
CA GLY A 24 27.47 -12.12 -0.75
C GLY A 24 27.10 -11.25 0.46
N LEU A 25 26.52 -10.08 0.24
CA LEU A 25 26.12 -9.13 1.29
C LEU A 25 24.69 -9.41 1.77
N LYS A 26 24.38 -9.01 2.99
CA LYS A 26 23.12 -9.33 3.68
C LYS A 26 22.13 -8.16 3.65
N SER A 27 20.84 -8.44 3.45
CA SER A 27 19.78 -7.42 3.48
C SER A 27 18.67 -7.73 4.50
N ILE A 28 18.11 -6.69 5.11
CA ILE A 28 16.86 -6.73 5.88
C ILE A 28 15.81 -5.96 5.08
N ILE A 29 14.76 -6.65 4.66
CA ILE A 29 13.66 -6.09 3.85
C ILE A 29 12.35 -6.25 4.60
N LEU A 30 11.59 -5.16 4.80
CA LEU A 30 10.31 -5.23 5.51
C LEU A 30 9.23 -4.35 4.87
N GLY A 31 8.05 -4.92 4.62
CA GLY A 31 6.86 -4.13 4.29
C GLY A 31 6.83 -3.54 2.86
N ILE A 32 7.86 -3.74 2.04
CA ILE A 32 7.97 -3.14 0.70
C ILE A 32 6.97 -3.79 -0.28
N PRO A 33 6.05 -3.05 -0.92
CA PRO A 33 5.21 -3.59 -1.98
C PRO A 33 5.85 -3.44 -3.38
N PRO A 34 5.65 -4.38 -4.32
CA PRO A 34 5.14 -5.73 -4.14
C PRO A 34 6.30 -6.73 -3.91
N THR A 35 6.46 -7.20 -2.66
CA THR A 35 7.38 -8.30 -2.32
C THR A 35 6.69 -9.66 -2.13
N TYR A 36 5.35 -9.73 -2.17
CA TYR A 36 4.61 -11.00 -2.15
C TYR A 36 4.43 -11.57 -3.57
N PRO A 37 4.57 -12.90 -3.79
CA PRO A 37 5.15 -13.87 -2.87
C PRO A 37 6.63 -13.60 -2.65
N VAL A 38 7.12 -13.92 -1.46
CA VAL A 38 8.52 -13.72 -1.10
C VAL A 38 9.44 -14.54 -2.00
N LYS A 39 10.59 -13.96 -2.35
CA LYS A 39 11.67 -14.64 -3.08
C LYS A 39 12.89 -14.77 -2.16
N PRO A 40 13.69 -15.84 -2.29
CA PRO A 40 14.94 -15.98 -1.54
C PRO A 40 15.89 -14.79 -1.73
N LEU A 41 16.56 -14.39 -0.65
CA LEU A 41 17.64 -13.42 -0.66
C LEU A 41 18.66 -13.74 0.45
N ASN A 42 19.86 -13.19 0.37
CA ASN A 42 20.83 -13.34 1.46
C ASN A 42 20.46 -12.40 2.61
N GLY A 43 19.75 -12.90 3.62
CA GLY A 43 19.26 -12.11 4.75
C GLY A 43 17.80 -12.40 5.09
N CYS A 44 17.03 -11.36 5.41
CA CYS A 44 15.66 -11.47 5.90
C CYS A 44 14.69 -10.62 5.08
N LEU A 45 13.49 -11.14 4.85
CA LEU A 45 12.39 -10.47 4.18
C LEU A 45 11.08 -10.69 4.93
N VAL A 46 10.35 -9.61 5.20
CA VAL A 46 8.95 -9.63 5.57
C VAL A 46 8.18 -8.90 4.48
N SER A 47 7.23 -9.59 3.86
CA SER A 47 6.48 -9.08 2.71
C SER A 47 5.68 -7.82 3.06
N GLY A 48 5.43 -7.00 2.04
CA GLY A 48 4.47 -5.88 2.11
C GLY A 48 3.01 -6.32 2.19
N PHE A 49 2.13 -5.33 2.36
CA PHE A 49 0.69 -5.45 2.59
C PHE A 49 -0.12 -6.18 1.50
N ILE A 50 0.50 -6.56 0.38
CA ILE A 50 -0.13 -7.34 -0.71
C ILE A 50 -0.16 -8.84 -0.37
N ALA A 51 0.61 -9.29 0.63
CA ALA A 51 0.44 -10.65 1.16
C ALA A 51 -0.99 -10.82 1.70
N PRO A 52 -1.68 -11.94 1.39
CA PRO A 52 -3.10 -12.09 1.65
C PRO A 52 -3.42 -12.13 3.15
N ASP A 53 -2.59 -12.83 3.92
CA ASP A 53 -2.72 -12.99 5.37
C ASP A 53 -1.40 -13.52 5.96
N THR A 54 -1.37 -13.65 7.29
CA THR A 54 -0.23 -14.19 8.03
C THR A 54 -0.14 -15.72 7.98
N LEU A 55 -1.15 -16.42 7.45
CA LEU A 55 -1.08 -17.87 7.20
C LEU A 55 -0.24 -18.18 5.95
N SER A 56 -0.16 -17.22 5.02
CA SER A 56 0.68 -17.30 3.83
C SER A 56 2.18 -17.30 4.14
N LYS A 57 2.99 -17.66 3.14
CA LYS A 57 4.47 -17.59 3.21
C LYS A 57 4.93 -16.14 2.99
N PHE A 58 4.68 -15.27 3.98
CA PHE A 58 4.98 -13.85 3.89
C PHE A 58 6.39 -13.47 4.36
N THR A 59 7.20 -14.43 4.84
CA THR A 59 8.58 -14.18 5.26
C THR A 59 9.60 -15.05 4.51
N TYR A 60 10.81 -14.53 4.37
CA TYR A 60 11.99 -15.29 4.01
C TYR A 60 13.12 -15.01 5.02
N PRO A 61 13.82 -16.03 5.53
CA PRO A 61 13.47 -17.44 5.40
C PRO A 61 12.12 -17.75 6.11
N PRO A 62 11.44 -18.87 5.82
CA PRO A 62 10.10 -19.14 6.37
C PRO A 62 10.02 -19.15 7.91
N GLU A 63 11.09 -19.60 8.57
CA GLU A 63 11.23 -19.63 10.04
C GLU A 63 11.23 -18.24 10.68
N LEU A 64 11.55 -17.19 9.91
CA LEU A 64 11.53 -15.80 10.39
C LEU A 64 10.16 -15.39 10.92
N LYS A 65 9.08 -15.94 10.38
CA LYS A 65 7.72 -15.71 10.89
C LYS A 65 7.60 -16.11 12.36
N LYS A 66 8.13 -17.28 12.72
CA LYS A 66 8.08 -17.80 14.10
C LYS A 66 8.97 -16.96 15.00
N GLU A 67 10.18 -16.66 14.54
CA GLU A 67 11.12 -15.80 15.26
C GLU A 67 10.52 -14.44 15.64
N ILE A 68 9.83 -13.79 14.69
CA ILE A 68 9.15 -12.51 14.94
C ILE A 68 8.00 -12.68 15.95
N SER A 69 7.17 -13.70 15.81
CA SER A 69 6.05 -13.95 16.73
C SER A 69 6.54 -14.17 18.17
N GLU A 70 7.63 -14.91 18.36
CA GLU A 70 8.18 -15.21 19.70
C GLU A 70 8.89 -14.02 20.37
N ASN A 71 9.49 -13.11 19.59
CA ASN A 71 10.32 -12.02 20.14
C ASN A 71 9.65 -10.63 20.10
N VAL A 72 8.67 -10.45 19.21
CA VAL A 72 8.01 -9.16 18.97
C VAL A 72 6.49 -9.26 19.18
N GLY A 73 5.89 -10.39 18.81
CA GLY A 73 4.46 -10.63 18.83
C GLY A 73 3.88 -10.86 17.43
N ASP A 74 2.57 -11.11 17.37
CA ASP A 74 1.89 -11.45 16.13
C ASP A 74 1.95 -10.33 15.10
N TYR A 75 2.52 -10.63 13.93
CA TYR A 75 2.70 -9.65 12.88
C TYR A 75 1.36 -9.24 12.25
N ILE A 76 1.16 -7.95 12.01
CA ILE A 76 -0.05 -7.42 11.33
C ILE A 76 0.37 -6.88 9.97
N LEU A 77 -0.10 -7.47 8.87
CA LEU A 77 0.31 -7.06 7.51
C LEU A 77 -0.26 -5.70 7.09
N ASP A 78 -1.55 -5.48 7.35
CA ASP A 78 -2.29 -4.26 7.03
C ASP A 78 -3.55 -4.18 7.92
N VAL A 79 -4.19 -3.01 7.94
CA VAL A 79 -5.48 -2.79 8.61
C VAL A 79 -6.57 -2.43 7.61
N LYS A 80 -7.80 -2.85 7.89
CA LYS A 80 -8.97 -2.46 7.09
C LYS A 80 -9.35 -1.00 7.35
N PHE A 81 -8.73 -0.09 6.61
CA PHE A 81 -8.89 1.36 6.80
C PHE A 81 -10.20 1.95 6.22
N ARG A 82 -10.83 1.25 5.27
CA ARG A 82 -12.14 1.62 4.71
C ARG A 82 -13.26 1.17 5.63
N THR A 83 -13.36 1.82 6.78
CA THR A 83 -14.36 1.54 7.83
C THR A 83 -14.91 2.84 8.43
N ASN A 84 -16.11 2.75 8.99
CA ASN A 84 -16.73 3.81 9.79
C ASN A 84 -16.32 3.74 11.27
N ALA A 85 -15.79 2.60 11.74
CA ALA A 85 -15.28 2.44 13.11
C ALA A 85 -13.91 3.12 13.29
N LYS A 86 -13.91 4.47 13.34
CA LYS A 86 -12.68 5.27 13.31
C LYS A 86 -11.84 5.17 14.58
N GLU A 87 -12.47 5.05 15.74
CA GLU A 87 -11.73 4.89 17.01
C GLU A 87 -10.93 3.57 17.01
N GLN A 88 -11.59 2.46 16.69
CA GLN A 88 -10.93 1.16 16.58
C GLN A 88 -9.83 1.17 15.51
N LEU A 89 -10.10 1.76 14.34
CA LEU A 89 -9.09 1.87 13.29
C LEU A 89 -7.84 2.64 13.77
N LEU A 90 -8.01 3.70 14.57
CA LEU A 90 -6.87 4.44 15.10
C LEU A 90 -6.03 3.56 16.05
N ILE A 91 -6.68 2.80 16.92
CA ILE A 91 -6.02 1.82 17.81
C ILE A 91 -5.24 0.79 16.98
N ASP A 92 -5.89 0.19 15.99
CA ASP A 92 -5.30 -0.83 15.12
C ASP A 92 -4.10 -0.28 14.35
N LEU A 93 -4.16 0.98 13.89
CA LEU A 93 -3.06 1.66 13.22
C LEU A 93 -1.83 1.82 14.11
N TYR A 94 -2.03 2.27 15.36
CA TYR A 94 -0.94 2.36 16.34
C TYR A 94 -0.35 0.99 16.66
N GLN A 95 -1.20 -0.02 16.86
CA GLN A 95 -0.76 -1.38 17.17
C GLN A 95 0.06 -1.98 16.02
N MET A 96 -0.46 -1.97 14.80
CA MET A 96 0.23 -2.47 13.61
C MET A 96 1.57 -1.76 13.43
N THR A 97 1.57 -0.43 13.47
CA THR A 97 2.77 0.38 13.24
C THR A 97 3.82 0.13 14.32
N LYS A 98 3.41 -0.01 15.59
CA LYS A 98 4.30 -0.38 16.68
C LYS A 98 4.94 -1.76 16.45
N ILE A 99 4.18 -2.74 16.00
CA ILE A 99 4.71 -4.07 15.65
C ILE A 99 5.72 -3.96 14.52
N HIS A 100 5.43 -3.21 13.45
CA HIS A 100 6.38 -3.00 12.34
C HIS A 100 7.71 -2.40 12.81
N PHE A 101 7.67 -1.32 13.59
CA PHE A 101 8.90 -0.71 14.13
C PHE A 101 9.63 -1.64 15.10
N ASN A 102 8.92 -2.36 15.96
CA ASN A 102 9.54 -3.33 16.86
C ASN A 102 10.21 -4.48 16.08
N THR A 103 9.60 -4.95 14.99
CA THR A 103 10.22 -5.93 14.09
C THR A 103 11.47 -5.36 13.44
N VAL A 104 11.45 -4.14 12.92
CA VAL A 104 12.66 -3.49 12.35
C VAL A 104 13.77 -3.39 13.39
N LYS A 105 13.47 -2.85 14.58
CA LYS A 105 14.44 -2.71 15.68
C LYS A 105 15.01 -4.05 16.13
N TYR A 106 14.17 -5.09 16.20
CA TYR A 106 14.61 -6.45 16.52
C TYR A 106 15.61 -6.95 15.47
N LEU A 107 15.25 -6.89 14.19
CA LEU A 107 16.10 -7.41 13.10
C LEU A 107 17.42 -6.64 12.98
N ILE A 108 17.41 -5.31 13.15
CA ILE A 108 18.65 -4.50 13.16
C ILE A 108 19.59 -4.93 14.29
N LYS A 109 19.06 -5.27 15.46
CA LYS A 109 19.84 -5.70 16.64
C LYS A 109 20.36 -7.13 16.53
N THR A 110 19.60 -8.04 15.92
CA THR A 110 19.86 -9.48 16.01
C THR A 110 20.41 -10.11 14.73
N LYS A 111 20.31 -9.42 13.59
CA LYS A 111 20.78 -9.91 12.30
C LYS A 111 21.97 -9.11 11.80
N GLU A 112 22.88 -9.77 11.10
CA GLU A 112 23.90 -9.09 10.30
C GLU A 112 23.27 -8.52 9.03
N TRP A 113 23.61 -7.27 8.68
CA TRP A 113 23.09 -6.60 7.49
C TRP A 113 24.10 -5.61 6.91
N ASN A 114 24.02 -5.42 5.60
CA ASN A 114 24.71 -4.37 4.85
C ASN A 114 23.71 -3.39 4.22
N TYR A 115 22.44 -3.78 4.12
CA TYR A 115 21.35 -2.96 3.61
C TYR A 115 20.06 -3.24 4.36
N CYS A 116 19.42 -2.20 4.89
CA CYS A 116 18.13 -2.28 5.55
C CYS A 116 17.15 -1.35 4.81
N HIS A 117 16.02 -1.89 4.37
CA HIS A 117 14.97 -1.12 3.71
C HIS A 117 13.61 -1.60 4.21
N PHE A 118 12.87 -0.68 4.83
CA PHE A 118 11.52 -0.95 5.28
C PHE A 118 10.54 0.15 4.89
N VAL A 119 9.27 -0.23 4.72
CA VAL A 119 8.15 0.69 4.45
C VAL A 119 7.11 0.55 5.55
N ILE A 120 6.72 1.66 6.16
CA ILE A 120 5.70 1.73 7.21
C ILE A 120 4.37 2.21 6.61
N ILE A 121 3.47 1.26 6.33
CA ILE A 121 2.20 1.54 5.63
C ILE A 121 1.19 2.31 6.49
N GLY A 122 1.33 2.30 7.81
CA GLY A 122 0.38 2.89 8.75
C GLY A 122 0.07 4.37 8.48
N LEU A 123 1.07 5.16 8.05
CA LEU A 123 0.87 6.58 7.75
C LEU A 123 -0.05 6.81 6.53
N ASP A 124 0.11 6.01 5.48
CA ASP A 124 -0.77 6.07 4.30
C ASP A 124 -2.22 5.73 4.68
N ARG A 125 -2.41 4.66 5.46
CA ARG A 125 -3.74 4.25 5.94
C ARG A 125 -4.38 5.32 6.82
N LEU A 126 -3.59 5.96 7.68
CA LEU A 126 -4.03 7.09 8.50
C LEU A 126 -4.48 8.26 7.63
N HIS A 127 -3.66 8.67 6.64
CA HIS A 127 -4.02 9.75 5.74
C HIS A 127 -5.32 9.45 5.00
N HIS A 128 -5.46 8.26 4.41
CA HIS A 128 -6.69 7.87 3.74
C HIS A 128 -7.92 7.91 4.65
N ALA A 129 -7.79 7.48 5.90
CA ALA A 129 -8.91 7.33 6.80
C ALA A 129 -9.28 8.62 7.56
N PHE A 130 -8.31 9.51 7.79
CA PHE A 130 -8.44 10.63 8.73
C PHE A 130 -8.20 12.03 8.15
N TRP A 131 -7.77 12.19 6.89
CA TRP A 131 -7.43 13.51 6.34
C TRP A 131 -8.54 14.57 6.52
N LYS A 132 -9.81 14.17 6.32
CA LYS A 132 -10.97 15.07 6.45
C LYS A 132 -11.16 15.65 7.86
N TYR A 133 -10.62 14.99 8.89
CA TYR A 133 -10.72 15.43 10.29
C TYR A 133 -9.61 16.40 10.68
N TYR A 134 -8.52 16.44 9.91
CA TYR A 134 -7.30 17.21 10.20
C TYR A 134 -7.19 18.48 9.36
N ASP A 135 -7.45 18.38 8.05
CA ASP A 135 -7.24 19.49 7.12
C ASP A 135 -8.41 20.47 7.17
N LYS A 136 -8.17 21.65 7.75
CA LYS A 136 -9.16 22.75 7.87
C LYS A 136 -9.70 23.24 6.52
N SER A 137 -8.97 23.02 5.43
CA SER A 137 -9.44 23.35 4.08
C SER A 137 -10.37 22.27 3.51
N HIS A 138 -10.45 21.10 4.12
CA HIS A 138 -11.29 20.01 3.64
C HIS A 138 -12.77 20.38 3.77
N HIS A 139 -13.56 20.19 2.70
CA HIS A 139 -14.97 20.57 2.66
C HIS A 139 -15.91 19.75 3.58
N LYS A 140 -15.34 18.84 4.37
CA LYS A 140 -16.04 17.98 5.35
C LYS A 140 -15.39 18.08 6.74
N TYR A 141 -14.53 19.07 6.92
CA TYR A 141 -13.88 19.33 8.18
C TYR A 141 -14.91 19.95 9.14
N GLU A 142 -14.92 19.46 10.38
CA GLU A 142 -15.74 19.98 11.46
C GLU A 142 -14.79 20.40 12.61
N PRO A 143 -14.75 21.68 13.02
CA PRO A 143 -13.90 22.13 14.12
C PRO A 143 -14.22 21.40 15.42
N GLY A 144 -13.18 21.03 16.20
CA GLY A 144 -13.37 20.38 17.50
C GLY A 144 -13.74 18.89 17.41
N ASN A 145 -13.65 18.29 16.22
CA ASN A 145 -13.85 16.86 16.08
C ASN A 145 -12.78 16.06 16.85
N MET A 146 -13.15 14.91 17.39
CA MET A 146 -12.27 14.10 18.26
C MET A 146 -10.97 13.60 17.61
N PHE A 147 -10.87 13.62 16.27
CA PHE A 147 -9.70 13.14 15.53
C PHE A 147 -8.81 14.25 14.97
N GLU A 148 -9.07 15.52 15.32
CA GLU A 148 -8.34 16.68 14.77
C GLU A 148 -6.82 16.59 15.02
N SER A 149 -6.41 15.98 16.14
CA SER A 149 -5.00 15.77 16.48
C SER A 149 -4.42 14.43 16.03
N ALA A 150 -5.22 13.52 15.45
CA ALA A 150 -4.82 12.14 15.16
C ALA A 150 -3.59 12.08 14.23
N ILE A 151 -3.61 12.83 13.12
CA ILE A 151 -2.49 12.87 12.18
C ILE A 151 -1.22 13.43 12.86
N LYS A 152 -1.34 14.57 13.55
CA LYS A 152 -0.19 15.20 14.25
C LYS A 152 0.41 14.27 15.32
N ASN A 153 -0.42 13.60 16.11
CA ASN A 153 0.04 12.69 17.15
C ASN A 153 0.66 11.42 16.58
N PHE A 154 0.19 10.95 15.43
CA PHE A 154 0.80 9.83 14.74
C PHE A 154 2.18 10.20 14.19
N TYR A 155 2.35 11.39 13.60
CA TYR A 155 3.68 11.89 13.20
C TYR A 155 4.66 11.96 14.37
N LYS A 156 4.24 12.46 15.55
CA LYS A 156 5.07 12.45 16.76
C LYS A 156 5.47 11.04 17.19
N PHE A 157 4.55 10.09 17.05
CA PHE A 157 4.83 8.69 17.33
C PHE A 157 5.85 8.10 16.35
N LEU A 158 5.70 8.37 15.04
CA LEU A 158 6.67 7.96 14.01
C LEU A 158 8.05 8.57 14.25
N ASP A 159 8.12 9.87 14.56
CA ASP A 159 9.36 10.59 14.86
C ASP A 159 10.13 9.91 16.01
N LYS A 160 9.43 9.61 17.12
CA LYS A 160 10.01 8.84 18.23
C LYS A 160 10.52 7.47 17.77
N GLN A 161 9.75 6.72 16.98
CA GLN A 161 10.15 5.39 16.52
C GLN A 161 11.34 5.42 15.57
N VAL A 162 11.46 6.44 14.72
CA VAL A 162 12.64 6.66 13.88
C VAL A 162 13.85 6.99 14.74
N GLY A 163 13.72 7.88 15.73
CA GLY A 163 14.79 8.18 16.69
C GLY A 163 15.31 6.92 17.39
N GLU A 164 14.41 6.05 17.88
CA GLU A 164 14.76 4.76 18.48
C GLU A 164 15.46 3.79 17.51
N ILE A 165 15.29 3.92 16.19
CA ILE A 165 16.05 3.14 15.20
C ILE A 165 17.45 3.74 14.99
N LEU A 166 17.55 5.07 14.90
CA LEU A 166 18.81 5.77 14.69
C LEU A 166 19.80 5.49 15.83
N GLU A 167 19.31 5.42 17.07
CA GLU A 167 20.11 5.03 18.25
C GLU A 167 20.72 3.60 18.14
N LEU A 168 20.23 2.75 17.24
CA LEU A 168 20.71 1.38 17.03
C LEU A 168 21.72 1.26 15.88
N ILE A 169 21.93 2.34 15.14
CA ILE A 169 22.72 2.35 13.92
C ILE A 169 24.00 3.15 14.16
N ASP A 170 25.13 2.65 13.66
CA ASP A 170 26.35 3.45 13.59
C ASP A 170 26.21 4.49 12.47
N GLU A 171 25.71 5.67 12.81
CA GLU A 171 25.48 6.79 11.89
C GLU A 171 26.77 7.24 11.17
N LYS A 172 27.95 6.98 11.73
CA LYS A 172 29.22 7.36 11.11
C LYS A 172 29.57 6.47 9.90
N ASN A 173 29.12 5.22 9.94
CA ASN A 173 29.43 4.22 8.92
C ASN A 173 28.21 3.80 8.08
N THR A 174 27.05 4.40 8.34
CA THR A 174 25.79 4.07 7.65
C THR A 174 25.22 5.29 6.95
N THR A 175 25.00 5.20 5.64
CA THR A 175 24.20 6.20 4.92
C THR A 175 22.71 5.96 5.20
N ILE A 176 22.04 6.97 5.74
CA ILE A 176 20.62 6.91 6.09
C ILE A 176 19.80 7.74 5.08
N MET A 177 18.71 7.15 4.60
CA MET A 177 17.75 7.82 3.73
C MET A 177 16.35 7.69 4.32
N ILE A 178 15.69 8.82 4.54
CA ILE A 178 14.27 8.89 4.91
C ILE A 178 13.53 9.51 3.75
N VAL A 179 12.72 8.71 3.07
CA VAL A 179 12.02 9.10 1.84
C VAL A 179 10.55 8.71 1.93
N SER A 180 9.73 9.33 1.09
CA SER A 180 8.33 8.98 0.87
C SER A 180 8.12 8.75 -0.61
N ASP A 181 7.29 7.77 -0.97
CA ASP A 181 6.88 7.52 -2.35
C ASP A 181 5.90 8.58 -2.87
N HIS A 182 5.09 9.15 -1.98
CA HIS A 182 4.21 10.28 -2.27
C HIS A 182 3.82 11.08 -1.02
N GLY A 183 3.11 12.20 -1.24
CA GLY A 183 2.46 12.98 -0.19
C GLY A 183 0.95 12.70 -0.10
N ALA A 184 0.22 13.57 0.59
CA ALA A 184 -1.24 13.53 0.68
C ALA A 184 -1.85 14.94 0.60
N LYS A 185 -3.12 15.02 0.22
CA LYS A 185 -3.89 16.29 0.12
C LYS A 185 -5.38 16.06 0.29
N ALA A 186 -6.12 17.11 0.62
CA ALA A 186 -7.58 17.04 0.74
C ALA A 186 -8.24 16.63 -0.58
N MET A 187 -9.11 15.62 -0.49
CA MET A 187 -10.01 15.25 -1.57
C MET A 187 -11.21 16.19 -1.58
N LYS A 188 -11.35 17.01 -2.62
CA LYS A 188 -12.48 17.95 -2.77
C LYS A 188 -13.72 17.31 -3.38
N GLY A 189 -13.55 16.20 -4.08
CA GLY A 189 -14.61 15.50 -4.77
C GLY A 189 -14.07 14.30 -5.54
N CYS A 190 -14.97 13.61 -6.23
CA CYS A 190 -14.63 12.51 -7.11
C CYS A 190 -15.34 12.69 -8.45
N LEU A 191 -14.63 12.39 -9.54
CA LEU A 191 -15.23 12.31 -10.88
C LEU A 191 -15.46 10.83 -11.20
N CYS A 192 -16.71 10.45 -11.44
CA CYS A 192 -17.03 9.13 -11.95
C CYS A 192 -16.66 9.06 -13.43
N VAL A 193 -15.41 8.68 -13.74
CA VAL A 193 -14.85 8.63 -15.10
C VAL A 193 -15.77 7.93 -16.09
N ASN A 194 -16.33 6.78 -15.73
CA ASN A 194 -17.22 6.03 -16.62
C ASN A 194 -18.54 6.76 -16.91
N MET A 195 -19.07 7.54 -15.97
CA MET A 195 -20.24 8.38 -16.21
C MET A 195 -19.89 9.58 -17.10
N ALA A 196 -18.66 10.12 -16.99
CA ALA A 196 -18.18 11.15 -17.90
C ALA A 196 -17.99 10.60 -19.32
N LEU A 197 -17.39 9.42 -19.48
CA LEU A 197 -17.25 8.73 -20.76
C LEU A 197 -18.60 8.39 -21.39
N GLU A 198 -19.58 7.97 -20.58
CA GLU A 198 -20.96 7.76 -21.06
C GLU A 198 -21.57 9.04 -21.62
N LYS A 199 -21.45 10.16 -20.87
CA LYS A 199 -21.93 11.47 -21.32
C LYS A 199 -21.27 11.96 -22.61
N LEU A 200 -19.99 11.61 -22.80
CA LEU A 200 -19.24 11.92 -24.02
C LEU A 200 -19.56 10.95 -25.18
N GLY A 201 -20.40 9.92 -24.96
CA GLY A 201 -20.72 8.91 -25.96
C GLY A 201 -19.60 7.88 -26.22
N LEU A 202 -18.56 7.87 -25.39
CA LEU A 202 -17.40 6.96 -25.53
C LEU A 202 -17.62 5.63 -24.82
N LEU A 203 -18.51 5.58 -23.84
CA LEU A 203 -18.94 4.36 -23.16
C LEU A 203 -20.45 4.18 -23.32
N LYS A 204 -20.91 2.97 -23.63
CA LYS A 204 -22.33 2.65 -23.70
C LYS A 204 -22.69 1.52 -22.76
N PHE A 205 -23.73 1.74 -21.95
CA PHE A 205 -24.41 0.68 -21.23
C PHE A 205 -25.62 0.20 -22.03
N LYS A 206 -25.90 -1.10 -21.99
CA LYS A 206 -27.14 -1.70 -22.49
C LYS A 206 -28.33 -1.18 -21.69
N ASN A 207 -28.16 -1.16 -20.37
CA ASN A 207 -29.12 -0.63 -19.40
C ASN A 207 -28.42 0.36 -18.47
N LYS A 208 -29.07 1.48 -18.15
CA LYS A 208 -28.48 2.49 -17.28
C LYS A 208 -28.21 1.90 -15.89
N PRO A 209 -26.95 1.89 -15.41
CA PRO A 209 -26.63 1.30 -14.12
C PRO A 209 -27.17 2.17 -12.97
N LYS A 210 -27.38 1.53 -11.81
CA LYS A 210 -27.70 2.25 -10.57
C LYS A 210 -26.46 3.03 -10.10
N PRO A 211 -26.63 4.12 -9.34
CA PRO A 211 -25.50 4.82 -8.74
C PRO A 211 -24.64 3.86 -7.92
N ARG A 212 -23.31 3.97 -8.04
CA ARG A 212 -22.31 3.14 -7.35
C ARG A 212 -22.25 1.67 -7.80
N THR A 213 -22.95 1.27 -8.86
CA THR A 213 -22.70 -0.02 -9.51
C THR A 213 -21.24 -0.10 -9.96
N ARG A 214 -20.56 -1.20 -9.63
CA ARG A 214 -19.19 -1.42 -10.09
C ARG A 214 -19.20 -1.63 -11.60
N LEU A 215 -18.13 -1.23 -12.28
CA LEU A 215 -18.08 -1.35 -13.73
C LEU A 215 -18.25 -2.80 -14.21
N GLU A 216 -17.68 -3.76 -13.48
CA GLU A 216 -17.78 -5.20 -13.76
C GLU A 216 -19.20 -5.77 -13.61
N ASP A 217 -20.03 -5.12 -12.79
CA ASP A 217 -21.43 -5.49 -12.58
C ASP A 217 -22.37 -4.72 -13.54
N ALA A 218 -21.83 -3.79 -14.33
CA ALA A 218 -22.61 -2.99 -15.26
C ALA A 218 -22.72 -3.70 -16.63
N GLU A 219 -23.92 -3.67 -17.21
CA GLU A 219 -24.15 -4.24 -18.54
C GLU A 219 -23.64 -3.30 -19.64
N ILE A 220 -22.37 -3.45 -20.02
CA ILE A 220 -21.73 -2.63 -21.06
C ILE A 220 -22.07 -3.17 -22.46
N ASP A 221 -22.43 -2.25 -23.37
CA ASP A 221 -22.54 -2.52 -24.81
C ASP A 221 -21.16 -2.32 -25.46
N TRP A 222 -20.35 -3.39 -25.43
CA TRP A 222 -18.98 -3.35 -25.92
C TRP A 222 -18.88 -3.05 -27.43
N GLY A 223 -19.89 -3.43 -28.23
CA GLY A 223 -19.94 -3.14 -29.67
C GLY A 223 -20.13 -1.65 -30.00
N LYS A 224 -20.44 -0.83 -28.99
CA LYS A 224 -20.61 0.63 -29.12
C LYS A 224 -19.76 1.41 -28.13
N THR A 225 -18.83 0.75 -27.45
CA THR A 225 -17.95 1.36 -26.45
C THR A 225 -16.56 1.54 -27.03
N TYR A 226 -16.11 2.78 -27.10
CA TYR A 226 -14.77 3.17 -27.55
C TYR A 226 -13.76 3.14 -26.41
N ALA A 227 -14.16 3.59 -25.22
CA ALA A 227 -13.26 3.69 -24.08
C ALA A 227 -13.98 3.39 -22.77
N TRP A 228 -13.24 2.85 -21.81
CA TRP A 228 -13.73 2.67 -20.44
C TRP A 228 -12.65 3.00 -19.42
N GLY A 229 -13.07 3.48 -18.27
CA GLY A 229 -12.22 3.77 -17.12
C GLY A 229 -12.15 2.58 -16.17
N TRP A 230 -10.95 2.09 -15.86
CA TRP A 230 -10.77 1.02 -14.87
C TRP A 230 -9.49 1.23 -14.04
N GLY A 231 -9.49 0.80 -12.77
CA GLY A 231 -8.36 1.01 -11.85
C GLY A 231 -8.46 2.31 -11.02
N GLY A 232 -8.33 2.17 -9.70
CA GLY A 232 -8.85 3.12 -8.71
C GLY A 232 -7.95 4.27 -8.26
N TYR A 233 -6.78 4.50 -8.88
CA TYR A 233 -5.81 5.47 -8.35
C TYR A 233 -5.51 6.67 -9.26
N TYR A 234 -5.67 6.56 -10.58
CA TYR A 234 -5.32 7.64 -11.51
C TYR A 234 -6.14 7.61 -12.82
N ALA A 235 -7.42 7.25 -12.72
CA ALA A 235 -8.37 7.31 -13.84
C ALA A 235 -7.81 6.70 -15.14
N ARG A 236 -7.37 5.44 -15.14
CA ARG A 236 -6.85 4.82 -16.36
C ARG A 236 -8.01 4.65 -17.35
N ILE A 237 -7.83 5.19 -18.54
CA ILE A 237 -8.76 5.04 -19.65
C ILE A 237 -8.17 4.02 -20.61
N PHE A 238 -8.92 2.97 -20.87
CA PHE A 238 -8.61 1.93 -21.83
C PHE A 238 -9.37 2.19 -23.12
N LEU A 239 -8.76 1.84 -24.24
CA LEU A 239 -9.36 1.93 -25.57
C LEU A 239 -9.78 0.55 -26.03
N ASN A 240 -10.97 0.42 -26.61
CA ASN A 240 -11.53 -0.84 -27.09
C ASN A 240 -10.98 -1.18 -28.48
N VAL A 241 -9.71 -1.60 -28.54
CA VAL A 241 -8.93 -1.77 -29.77
C VAL A 241 -9.18 -3.15 -30.38
N LYS A 242 -9.41 -3.18 -31.68
CA LYS A 242 -9.65 -4.40 -32.44
C LYS A 242 -8.42 -5.32 -32.36
N GLY A 243 -8.64 -6.59 -32.03
CA GLY A 243 -7.59 -7.60 -31.93
C GLY A 243 -6.85 -7.66 -30.59
N ARG A 244 -7.00 -6.64 -29.73
CA ARG A 244 -6.51 -6.70 -28.34
C ARG A 244 -7.65 -6.97 -27.36
N GLU A 245 -8.83 -6.40 -27.60
CA GLU A 245 -10.02 -6.59 -26.79
C GLU A 245 -11.01 -7.54 -27.50
N PRO A 246 -11.72 -8.43 -26.77
CA PRO A 246 -12.61 -9.42 -27.38
C PRO A 246 -13.70 -8.83 -28.31
N ASN A 247 -14.14 -7.60 -28.02
CA ASN A 247 -15.15 -6.87 -28.79
C ASN A 247 -14.61 -5.52 -29.29
N GLY A 248 -13.31 -5.46 -29.62
CA GLY A 248 -12.64 -4.24 -30.06
C GLY A 248 -13.24 -3.63 -31.32
N ILE A 249 -13.55 -2.33 -31.27
CA ILE A 249 -14.16 -1.57 -32.38
C ILE A 249 -13.23 -0.48 -32.95
N ILE A 250 -12.22 -0.06 -32.20
CA ILE A 250 -11.22 0.92 -32.64
C ILE A 250 -10.22 0.21 -33.54
N LYS A 251 -10.00 0.75 -34.75
CA LYS A 251 -9.00 0.24 -35.71
C LYS A 251 -7.59 0.63 -35.31
#